data_AF-A0A855UE22-F1
#
_entry.id   AF-A0A855UE22-F1
#
_cell.length_a   1.000
_cell.length_b   1.000
_cell.length_c   1.000
_cell.angle_alpha   90.00
_cell.angle_beta   90.00
_cell.angle_gamma   90.00
#
_symmetry.space_group_name_H-M   'P 1'
#
loop_
_entity.id
_entity.type
_entity.pdbx_description
1 polymer ?
#
loop_
_entity_poly.entity_id
_entity_poly.type
_entity_poly.pdbx_seq_one_letter_code
_entity_poly.pdbx_strand_id
1 'polypeptide(L)'
;MEKRDILILSSFVFVVMLIYNFGIKQMEFGDDAFFLKQFTHDFQSNYYEFLKFRYNEWTSRLVIEIALTQAVQHVFLWRVLNAIAMSIVAIVPALLFNSDNSRRGLIIGTGMSLLIPASMINNAGWIATTTNYVWVMAAALLSIWPIMNYIRGKSVNWLSLILSLVFLIYATNQEQMVVIMLVSLLILAGILFLSKKNILITLPHIAIVIASFVFILTCKGNAARNVQETKQWLPNFSSYSIFDKLQIGYSSTLKALFFEWSPLMLAFVLLILTAGLVKNGTLVKKMISGIPLLTYLICTRFNTIIDQTYDIASGKTYMSLVVLLTGLVFLYVIGIFGASNNPLEFLAVTFLLILGVGSRIMMGFSPTIWVSGSRTYYFTYVLIMMSGVYLISQLPENNQSRTFKVLCGYFLVLALLLIMMYTKIL
;
A
#
# COMPACT_ATOMS: atom_id res chain seq x y z
N MET A 1 -4.33 28.38 15.02
CA MET A 1 -4.11 28.37 13.56
C MET A 1 -3.95 26.96 13.00
N GLU A 2 -3.17 26.08 13.62
CA GLU A 2 -2.78 24.82 12.98
C GLU A 2 -3.92 23.81 12.76
N LYS A 3 -4.81 23.60 13.74
CA LYS A 3 -5.97 22.68 13.60
C LYS A 3 -6.95 23.09 12.50
N ARG A 4 -7.17 24.40 12.31
CA ARG A 4 -8.06 24.93 11.27
C ARG A 4 -7.51 24.63 9.88
N ASP A 5 -6.21 24.83 9.70
CA ASP A 5 -5.57 24.65 8.39
C ASP A 5 -5.46 23.15 8.03
N ILE A 6 -5.28 22.28 9.01
CA ILE A 6 -5.37 20.82 8.84
C ILE A 6 -6.78 20.39 8.40
N LEU A 7 -7.82 20.96 9.02
CA LEU A 7 -9.20 20.67 8.67
C LEU A 7 -9.52 21.14 7.25
N ILE A 8 -9.11 22.35 6.88
CA ILE A 8 -9.30 22.90 5.53
C ILE A 8 -8.59 22.02 4.49
N LEU A 9 -7.33 21.67 4.71
CA LEU A 9 -6.57 20.81 3.80
C LEU A 9 -7.20 19.42 3.69
N SER A 10 -7.56 18.80 4.82
CA SER A 10 -8.24 17.49 4.83
C SER A 10 -9.58 17.55 4.07
N SER A 11 -10.34 18.63 4.24
CA SER A 11 -11.61 18.84 3.53
C SER A 11 -11.39 19.01 2.03
N PHE A 12 -10.36 19.77 1.63
CA PHE A 12 -9.97 19.92 0.23
C PHE A 12 -9.58 18.57 -0.39
N VAL A 13 -8.76 17.77 0.30
CA VAL A 13 -8.39 16.42 -0.14
C VAL A 13 -9.64 15.56 -0.33
N PHE A 14 -10.57 15.59 0.63
CA PHE A 14 -11.83 14.87 0.51
C PHE A 14 -12.65 15.30 -0.71
N VAL A 15 -12.77 16.61 -0.96
CA VAL A 15 -13.47 17.12 -2.14
C VAL A 15 -12.79 16.68 -3.44
N VAL A 16 -11.46 16.70 -3.51
CA VAL A 16 -10.71 16.20 -4.68
C VAL A 16 -10.98 14.71 -4.92
N MET A 17 -10.92 13.89 -3.86
CA MET A 17 -11.23 12.46 -3.96
C MET A 17 -12.69 12.21 -4.33
N LEU A 18 -13.62 13.06 -3.86
CA LEU A 18 -15.03 12.98 -4.21
C LEU A 18 -15.24 13.29 -5.70
N ILE A 19 -14.66 14.39 -6.20
CA ILE A 19 -14.73 14.75 -7.62
C ILE A 19 -14.15 13.63 -8.50
N TYR A 20 -12.99 13.08 -8.12
CA TYR A 20 -12.39 11.94 -8.80
C TYR A 20 -13.36 10.75 -8.86
N ASN A 21 -13.92 10.37 -7.72
CA ASN A 21 -14.83 9.24 -7.63
C ASN A 21 -16.12 9.46 -8.42
N PHE A 22 -16.70 10.66 -8.45
CA PHE A 22 -17.88 10.98 -9.26
C PHE A 22 -17.57 11.13 -10.76
N GLY A 23 -16.31 11.40 -11.12
CA GLY A 23 -15.84 11.43 -12.51
C GLY A 23 -15.69 10.04 -13.17
N ILE A 24 -15.74 8.95 -12.40
CA ILE A 24 -15.63 7.58 -12.94
C ILE A 24 -16.91 7.23 -13.71
N LYS A 25 -16.81 7.09 -15.04
CA LYS A 25 -17.94 6.82 -15.93
C LYS A 25 -18.19 5.33 -16.18
N GLN A 26 -17.13 4.55 -16.39
CA GLN A 26 -17.25 3.12 -16.66
C GLN A 26 -17.34 2.33 -15.36
N MET A 27 -18.57 2.12 -14.91
CA MET A 27 -18.91 1.21 -13.81
C MET A 27 -19.31 -0.16 -14.37
N GLU A 28 -19.39 -1.18 -13.52
CA GLU A 28 -19.93 -2.51 -13.89
C GLU A 28 -19.12 -3.23 -14.97
N PHE A 29 -17.80 -3.36 -14.78
CA PHE A 29 -16.96 -4.22 -15.62
C PHE A 29 -16.08 -5.13 -14.76
N GLY A 30 -15.58 -6.21 -15.37
CA GLY A 30 -14.74 -7.17 -14.67
C GLY A 30 -15.48 -7.81 -13.49
N ASP A 31 -14.84 -7.84 -12.32
CA ASP A 31 -15.40 -8.43 -11.11
C ASP A 31 -16.62 -7.64 -10.62
N ASP A 32 -16.74 -6.33 -10.90
CA ASP A 32 -17.90 -5.54 -10.46
C ASP A 32 -19.20 -6.10 -11.06
N ALA A 33 -19.20 -6.37 -12.37
CA ALA A 33 -20.33 -6.98 -13.06
C ALA A 33 -20.55 -8.44 -12.66
N PHE A 34 -19.46 -9.19 -12.46
CA PHE A 34 -19.53 -10.58 -12.01
C PHE A 34 -20.20 -10.69 -10.63
N PHE A 35 -19.78 -9.89 -9.65
CA PHE A 35 -20.35 -9.90 -8.31
C PHE A 35 -21.80 -9.43 -8.30
N LEU A 36 -22.14 -8.38 -9.06
CA LEU A 36 -23.52 -7.92 -9.18
C LEU A 36 -24.41 -9.04 -9.75
N LYS A 37 -23.99 -9.66 -10.86
CA LYS A 37 -24.74 -10.73 -11.51
C LYS A 37 -24.85 -11.96 -10.61
N GLN A 38 -23.74 -12.46 -10.09
CA GLN A 38 -23.71 -13.66 -9.26
C GLN A 38 -24.60 -13.48 -8.02
N PHE A 39 -24.45 -12.37 -7.31
CA PHE A 39 -25.23 -12.13 -6.10
C PHE A 39 -26.74 -12.00 -6.38
N THR A 40 -27.11 -11.24 -7.42
CA THR A 40 -28.53 -10.96 -7.72
C THR A 40 -29.23 -12.11 -8.45
N HIS A 41 -28.57 -12.76 -9.43
CA HIS A 41 -29.17 -13.81 -10.24
C HIS A 41 -28.94 -15.22 -9.67
N ASP A 42 -27.69 -15.57 -9.33
CA ASP A 42 -27.39 -16.95 -8.94
C ASP A 42 -27.84 -17.23 -7.50
N PHE A 43 -27.74 -16.22 -6.63
CA PHE A 43 -28.09 -16.34 -5.21
C PHE A 43 -29.36 -15.57 -4.82
N GLN A 44 -30.06 -14.94 -5.77
CA GLN A 44 -31.33 -14.23 -5.53
C GLN A 44 -31.24 -13.22 -4.38
N SER A 45 -30.12 -12.52 -4.28
CA SER A 45 -29.80 -11.55 -3.22
C SER A 45 -29.75 -12.15 -1.79
N ASN A 46 -29.56 -13.46 -1.66
CA ASN A 46 -29.43 -14.13 -0.37
C ASN A 46 -27.97 -14.11 0.12
N TYR A 47 -27.70 -13.24 1.11
CA TYR A 47 -26.38 -13.10 1.73
C TYR A 47 -25.86 -14.37 2.38
N TYR A 48 -26.71 -15.12 3.07
CA TYR A 48 -26.29 -16.30 3.81
C TYR A 48 -25.80 -17.39 2.85
N GLU A 49 -26.61 -17.73 1.84
CA GLU A 49 -26.25 -18.75 0.85
C GLU A 49 -25.05 -18.32 0.00
N PHE A 50 -24.98 -17.04 -0.39
CA PHE A 50 -23.82 -16.49 -1.08
C PHE A 50 -22.55 -16.68 -0.25
N LEU A 51 -22.49 -16.15 0.98
CA LEU A 51 -21.28 -16.22 1.80
C LEU A 51 -20.90 -17.65 2.19
N LYS A 52 -21.89 -18.52 2.42
CA LYS A 52 -21.66 -19.94 2.67
C LYS A 52 -21.01 -20.61 1.46
N PHE A 53 -21.46 -20.33 0.24
CA PHE A 53 -20.81 -20.80 -0.97
C PHE A 53 -19.38 -20.24 -1.07
N ARG A 54 -19.21 -18.93 -0.90
CA ARG A 54 -17.89 -18.27 -0.99
C ARG A 54 -16.88 -18.86 0.00
N TYR A 55 -17.28 -19.11 1.24
CA TYR A 55 -16.42 -19.72 2.25
C TYR A 55 -15.99 -21.15 1.91
N ASN A 56 -16.91 -21.96 1.38
CA ASN A 56 -16.62 -23.36 1.09
C ASN A 56 -15.82 -23.54 -0.21
N GLU A 57 -16.05 -22.68 -1.21
CA GLU A 57 -15.57 -22.91 -2.58
C GLU A 57 -14.52 -21.90 -3.07
N TRP A 58 -14.41 -20.71 -2.47
CA TRP A 58 -13.61 -19.65 -3.07
C TRP A 58 -12.68 -18.84 -2.16
N THR A 59 -13.17 -18.29 -1.04
CA THR A 59 -12.40 -17.30 -0.28
C THR A 59 -12.78 -17.15 1.19
N SER A 60 -11.79 -16.78 1.99
CA SER A 60 -11.97 -16.27 3.36
C SER A 60 -12.41 -14.80 3.42
N ARG A 61 -12.47 -14.07 2.30
CA ARG A 61 -12.72 -12.61 2.29
C ARG A 61 -14.19 -12.22 2.52
N LEU A 62 -14.90 -12.92 3.41
CA LEU A 62 -16.35 -12.77 3.60
C LEU A 62 -16.75 -11.36 4.04
N VAL A 63 -15.99 -10.72 4.93
CA VAL A 63 -16.30 -9.36 5.42
C VAL A 63 -16.13 -8.34 4.29
N ILE A 64 -15.08 -8.49 3.49
CA ILE A 64 -14.83 -7.64 2.32
C ILE A 64 -15.90 -7.89 1.26
N GLU A 65 -16.31 -9.14 1.02
CA GLU A 65 -17.32 -9.47 0.01
C GLU A 65 -18.72 -8.99 0.39
N ILE A 66 -19.05 -8.87 1.68
CA ILE A 66 -20.26 -8.16 2.11
C ILE A 66 -20.19 -6.68 1.67
N ALA A 67 -19.09 -6.00 1.93
CA ALA A 67 -18.92 -4.61 1.52
C ALA A 67 -18.92 -4.43 -0.01
N LEU A 68 -18.27 -5.35 -0.73
CA LEU A 68 -18.23 -5.37 -2.19
C LEU A 68 -19.63 -5.56 -2.77
N THR A 69 -20.37 -6.59 -2.35
CA THR A 69 -21.73 -6.87 -2.83
C THR A 69 -22.70 -5.72 -2.55
N GLN A 70 -22.58 -5.05 -1.40
CA GLN A 70 -23.32 -3.82 -1.11
C GLN A 70 -22.92 -2.66 -2.03
N ALA A 71 -21.62 -2.49 -2.26
CA ALA A 71 -21.09 -1.41 -3.09
C ALA A 71 -21.48 -1.53 -4.56
N VAL A 72 -21.51 -2.74 -5.14
CA VAL A 72 -21.93 -2.96 -6.54
C VAL A 72 -23.42 -2.69 -6.76
N GLN A 73 -24.26 -2.88 -5.72
CA GLN A 73 -25.69 -2.54 -5.77
C GLN A 73 -25.95 -1.06 -5.52
N HIS A 74 -25.09 -0.40 -4.73
CA HIS A 74 -25.25 0.98 -4.29
C HIS A 74 -24.05 1.84 -4.70
N VAL A 75 -23.89 2.04 -6.01
CA VAL A 75 -22.76 2.76 -6.60
C VAL A 75 -22.58 4.17 -6.02
N PHE A 76 -23.67 4.90 -5.74
CA PHE A 76 -23.59 6.21 -5.11
C PHE A 76 -22.93 6.15 -3.72
N LEU A 77 -23.37 5.19 -2.88
CA LEU A 77 -22.79 4.96 -1.56
C LEU A 77 -21.31 4.57 -1.69
N TRP A 78 -20.97 3.71 -2.65
CA TRP A 78 -19.58 3.35 -2.93
C TRP A 78 -18.74 4.57 -3.29
N ARG A 79 -19.20 5.49 -4.14
CA ARG A 79 -18.43 6.71 -4.50
C ARG A 79 -18.07 7.55 -3.28
N VAL A 80 -19.03 7.72 -2.36
CA VAL A 80 -18.82 8.46 -1.11
C VAL A 80 -17.86 7.72 -0.19
N LEU A 81 -18.11 6.44 0.09
CA LEU A 81 -17.25 5.63 0.97
C LEU A 81 -15.83 5.47 0.42
N ASN A 82 -15.70 5.31 -0.90
CA ASN A 82 -14.39 5.22 -1.54
C ASN A 82 -13.63 6.55 -1.50
N ALA A 83 -14.32 7.69 -1.68
CA ALA A 83 -13.70 8.99 -1.49
C ALA A 83 -13.19 9.19 -0.05
N ILE A 84 -13.95 8.74 0.96
CA ILE A 84 -13.52 8.73 2.36
C ILE A 84 -12.28 7.83 2.51
N ALA A 85 -12.31 6.60 2.00
CA ALA A 85 -11.19 5.66 2.10
C ALA A 85 -9.90 6.20 1.44
N MET A 86 -10.00 6.74 0.22
CA MET A 86 -8.86 7.36 -0.46
C MET A 86 -8.33 8.57 0.32
N SER A 87 -9.20 9.37 0.92
CA SER A 87 -8.82 10.50 1.76
C SER A 87 -8.08 10.04 3.02
N ILE A 88 -8.56 8.98 3.68
CA ILE A 88 -7.88 8.38 4.83
C ILE A 88 -6.46 7.94 4.45
N VAL A 89 -6.31 7.24 3.31
CA VAL A 89 -5.01 6.78 2.81
C VAL A 89 -4.06 7.96 2.54
N ALA A 90 -4.56 9.07 1.99
CA ALA A 90 -3.77 10.27 1.73
C ALA A 90 -3.38 11.05 3.01
N ILE A 91 -4.28 11.14 3.98
CA ILE A 91 -4.20 12.05 5.12
C ILE A 91 -3.56 11.39 6.34
N VAL A 92 -4.03 10.19 6.70
CA VAL A 92 -3.69 9.55 7.98
C VAL A 92 -2.19 9.31 8.14
N PRO A 93 -1.42 8.86 7.12
CA PRO A 93 0.03 8.73 7.23
C PRO A 93 0.74 9.99 7.75
N ALA A 94 0.35 11.16 7.26
CA ALA A 94 0.92 12.43 7.70
C ALA A 94 0.65 12.71 9.18
N LEU A 95 -0.59 12.44 9.61
CA LEU A 95 -1.02 12.69 10.97
C LEU A 95 -0.43 11.66 11.97
N LEU A 96 -0.21 10.42 11.52
CA LEU A 96 0.46 9.38 12.30
C LEU A 96 1.89 9.79 12.66
N PHE A 97 2.65 10.30 11.68
CA PHE A 97 4.07 10.60 11.84
C PHE A 97 4.38 11.98 12.43
N ASN A 98 3.55 13.00 12.17
CA ASN A 98 3.78 14.33 12.73
C ASN A 98 2.49 15.16 12.81
N SER A 99 1.90 15.32 14.02
CA SER A 99 0.68 16.16 14.14
C SER A 99 0.95 17.66 14.14
N ASP A 100 2.16 18.06 14.51
CA ASP A 100 2.51 19.44 14.86
C ASP A 100 3.21 20.15 13.69
N ASN A 101 3.32 19.48 12.53
CA ASN A 101 3.63 20.08 11.24
C ASN A 101 3.02 19.27 10.07
N SER A 102 1.75 18.91 10.23
CA SER A 102 1.09 17.97 9.33
C SER A 102 0.83 18.51 7.93
N ARG A 103 0.87 19.84 7.68
CA ARG A 103 0.53 20.42 6.36
C ARG A 103 1.39 19.86 5.22
N ARG A 104 2.70 19.78 5.40
CA ARG A 104 3.58 19.21 4.37
C ARG A 104 3.30 17.74 4.16
N GLY A 105 3.21 16.99 5.26
CA GLY A 105 2.86 15.58 5.19
C GLY A 105 1.55 15.34 4.44
N LEU A 106 0.54 16.18 4.66
CA LEU A 106 -0.75 16.11 3.97
C LEU A 106 -0.62 16.39 2.48
N ILE A 107 0.13 17.42 2.09
CA ILE A 107 0.33 17.77 0.67
C ILE A 107 1.12 16.67 -0.04
N ILE A 108 2.20 16.18 0.57
CA ILE A 108 3.02 15.10 0.00
C ILE A 108 2.24 13.79 -0.04
N GLY A 109 1.55 13.43 1.04
CA GLY A 109 0.72 12.23 1.11
C GLY A 109 -0.40 12.26 0.06
N THR A 110 -1.08 13.40 -0.07
CA THR A 110 -2.08 13.60 -1.13
C THR A 110 -1.46 13.51 -2.51
N GLY A 111 -0.37 14.24 -2.77
CA GLY A 111 0.33 14.22 -4.05
C GLY A 111 0.75 12.81 -4.44
N MET A 112 1.40 12.07 -3.53
CA MET A 112 1.81 10.70 -3.77
C MET A 112 0.63 9.73 -3.96
N SER A 113 -0.46 9.90 -3.20
CA SER A 113 -1.67 9.06 -3.37
C SER A 113 -2.29 9.21 -4.76
N LEU A 114 -2.25 10.41 -5.33
CA LEU A 114 -2.73 10.69 -6.70
C LEU A 114 -1.77 10.17 -7.78
N LEU A 115 -0.52 9.85 -7.44
CA LEU A 115 0.44 9.21 -8.34
C LEU A 115 0.30 7.67 -8.36
N ILE A 116 -0.54 7.08 -7.50
CA ILE A 116 -0.89 5.67 -7.61
C ILE A 116 -1.66 5.47 -8.94
N PRO A 117 -1.21 4.59 -9.85
CA PRO A 117 -1.83 4.46 -11.16
C PRO A 117 -3.32 4.10 -11.07
N ALA A 118 -4.18 4.86 -11.75
CA ALA A 118 -5.61 4.54 -11.85
C ALA A 118 -5.85 3.15 -12.46
N SER A 119 -4.98 2.73 -13.38
CA SER A 119 -4.98 1.38 -13.98
C SER A 119 -4.76 0.25 -12.97
N MET A 120 -4.15 0.55 -11.82
CA MET A 120 -4.02 -0.37 -10.70
C MET A 120 -5.35 -0.50 -9.94
N ILE A 121 -6.03 0.64 -9.74
CA ILE A 121 -7.25 0.74 -8.93
C ILE A 121 -8.48 0.23 -9.72
N ASN A 122 -8.43 0.21 -11.04
CA ASN A 122 -9.52 -0.31 -11.87
C ASN A 122 -9.27 -1.74 -12.39
N ASN A 123 -8.15 -2.37 -12.03
CA ASN A 123 -7.63 -3.57 -12.71
C ASN A 123 -8.61 -4.76 -12.75
N ALA A 124 -9.39 -4.98 -11.68
CA ALA A 124 -10.42 -6.01 -11.63
C ALA A 124 -11.85 -5.43 -11.66
N GLY A 125 -12.01 -4.14 -11.92
CA GLY A 125 -13.22 -3.39 -11.59
C GLY A 125 -12.93 -2.39 -10.47
N TRP A 126 -13.57 -1.22 -10.51
CA TRP A 126 -13.33 -0.15 -9.55
C TRP A 126 -13.78 -0.55 -8.15
N ILE A 127 -14.95 -1.19 -8.04
CA ILE A 127 -15.56 -1.52 -6.75
C ILE A 127 -14.82 -2.69 -6.12
N ALA A 128 -14.60 -3.77 -6.87
CA ALA A 128 -13.90 -4.96 -6.41
C ALA A 128 -12.48 -4.65 -5.95
N THR A 129 -11.74 -3.86 -6.74
CA THR A 129 -10.36 -3.49 -6.38
C THR A 129 -10.32 -2.56 -5.18
N THR A 130 -11.13 -1.50 -5.15
CA THR A 130 -11.08 -0.53 -4.04
C THR A 130 -11.52 -1.12 -2.71
N THR A 131 -12.55 -1.96 -2.68
CA THR A 131 -13.00 -2.64 -1.46
C THR A 131 -11.97 -3.62 -0.90
N ASN A 132 -11.21 -4.31 -1.78
CA ASN A 132 -10.16 -5.24 -1.39
C ASN A 132 -8.82 -4.60 -1.01
N TYR A 133 -8.52 -3.39 -1.49
CA TYR A 133 -7.21 -2.77 -1.30
C TYR A 133 -7.28 -1.37 -0.66
N VAL A 134 -8.03 -0.44 -1.24
CA VAL A 134 -8.11 0.94 -0.74
C VAL A 134 -8.81 1.00 0.60
N TRP A 135 -9.97 0.35 0.73
CA TRP A 135 -10.75 0.32 1.97
C TRP A 135 -10.03 -0.48 3.04
N VAL A 136 -9.38 -1.59 2.66
CA VAL A 136 -8.56 -2.41 3.56
C VAL A 136 -7.40 -1.60 4.14
N MET A 137 -6.69 -0.84 3.30
CA MET A 137 -5.61 0.04 3.78
C MET A 137 -6.14 1.18 4.65
N ALA A 138 -7.25 1.81 4.29
CA ALA A 138 -7.87 2.85 5.11
C ALA A 138 -8.26 2.31 6.50
N ALA A 139 -8.90 1.14 6.54
CA ALA A 139 -9.26 0.46 7.78
C ALA A 139 -8.03 0.07 8.60
N ALA A 140 -6.96 -0.44 7.96
CA ALA A 140 -5.69 -0.75 8.63
C ALA A 140 -5.08 0.49 9.32
N LEU A 141 -5.03 1.63 8.62
CA LEU A 141 -4.54 2.89 9.16
C LEU A 141 -5.38 3.38 10.35
N LEU A 142 -6.71 3.29 10.26
CA LEU A 142 -7.59 3.65 11.37
C LEU A 142 -7.48 2.68 12.55
N SER A 143 -7.17 1.41 12.30
CA SER A 143 -7.02 0.40 13.35
C SER A 143 -5.81 0.65 14.26
N ILE A 144 -4.72 1.23 13.74
CA ILE A 144 -3.52 1.55 14.54
C ILE A 144 -3.57 2.96 15.14
N TRP A 145 -4.49 3.81 14.70
CA TRP A 145 -4.59 5.21 15.12
C TRP A 145 -4.61 5.43 16.65
N PRO A 146 -5.47 4.76 17.45
CA PRO A 146 -5.47 4.96 18.90
C PRO A 146 -4.17 4.49 19.56
N ILE A 147 -3.56 3.40 19.08
CA ILE A 147 -2.29 2.89 19.59
C ILE A 147 -1.18 3.92 19.34
N MET A 148 -1.14 4.51 18.15
CA MET A 148 -0.18 5.54 17.81
C MET A 148 -0.36 6.81 18.65
N ASN A 149 -1.61 7.22 18.91
CA ASN A 149 -1.89 8.33 19.84
C ASN A 149 -1.42 8.02 21.27
N TYR A 150 -1.63 6.80 21.75
CA TYR A 150 -1.16 6.37 23.07
C TYR A 150 0.37 6.37 23.18
N ILE A 151 1.07 5.86 22.15
CA ILE A 151 2.54 5.91 22.05
C ILE A 151 3.03 7.36 22.14
N ARG A 152 2.30 8.30 21.54
CA ARG A 152 2.61 9.73 21.55
C ARG A 152 2.16 10.46 22.82
N GLY A 153 1.61 9.76 23.81
CA GLY A 153 1.17 10.36 25.07
C GLY A 153 -0.14 11.15 24.97
N LYS A 154 -0.89 10.99 23.88
CA LYS A 154 -2.22 11.59 23.72
C LYS A 154 -3.26 10.71 24.41
N SER A 155 -4.33 11.35 24.89
CA SER A 155 -5.50 10.64 25.45
C SER A 155 -6.16 9.77 24.38
N VAL A 156 -6.50 8.53 24.73
CA VAL A 156 -7.25 7.62 23.87
C VAL A 156 -8.66 7.46 24.41
N ASN A 157 -9.64 7.77 23.57
CA ASN A 157 -11.05 7.52 23.87
C ASN A 157 -11.37 6.02 23.67
N TRP A 158 -12.11 5.42 24.60
CA TRP A 158 -12.56 4.02 24.52
C TRP A 158 -13.36 3.73 23.23
N LEU A 159 -14.18 4.68 22.76
CA LEU A 159 -14.91 4.53 21.51
C LEU A 159 -13.95 4.42 20.32
N SER A 160 -12.85 5.18 20.33
CA SER A 160 -11.82 5.09 19.29
C SER A 160 -11.13 3.72 19.31
N LEU A 161 -11.00 3.09 20.48
CA LEU A 161 -10.43 1.76 20.62
C LEU A 161 -11.39 0.67 20.12
N ILE A 162 -12.69 0.81 20.36
CA ILE A 162 -13.69 -0.14 19.83
C ILE A 162 -13.77 -0.02 18.30
N LEU A 163 -13.85 1.20 17.77
CA LEU A 163 -13.88 1.42 16.33
C LEU A 163 -12.62 0.90 15.65
N SER A 164 -11.44 1.03 16.29
CA SER A 164 -10.20 0.50 15.73
C SER A 164 -10.22 -1.03 15.60
N LEU A 165 -10.86 -1.74 16.53
CA LEU A 165 -11.06 -3.19 16.43
C LEU A 165 -12.02 -3.56 15.30
N VAL A 166 -13.08 -2.79 15.07
CA VAL A 166 -14.00 -3.01 13.94
C VAL A 166 -13.29 -2.83 12.60
N PHE A 167 -12.52 -1.75 12.45
CA PHE A 167 -11.70 -1.54 11.26
C PHE A 167 -10.65 -2.63 11.08
N LEU A 168 -10.08 -3.13 12.18
CA LEU A 168 -9.12 -4.21 12.13
C LEU A 168 -9.72 -5.48 11.52
N ILE A 169 -10.93 -5.89 11.94
CA ILE A 169 -11.61 -7.07 11.39
C ILE A 169 -11.79 -6.96 9.87
N TYR A 170 -12.18 -5.78 9.38
CA TYR A 170 -12.28 -5.54 7.93
C TYR A 170 -10.91 -5.63 7.25
N ALA A 171 -9.89 -4.97 7.81
CA ALA A 171 -8.55 -4.93 7.23
C ALA A 171 -7.88 -6.31 7.18
N THR A 172 -7.97 -7.08 8.27
CA THR A 172 -7.32 -8.39 8.41
C THR A 172 -8.09 -9.52 7.75
N ASN A 173 -9.22 -9.24 7.11
CA ASN A 173 -9.90 -10.20 6.25
C ASN A 173 -9.17 -10.42 4.91
N GLN A 174 -8.21 -9.54 4.57
CA GLN A 174 -7.35 -9.64 3.40
C GLN A 174 -5.99 -10.27 3.76
N GLU A 175 -5.49 -11.19 2.92
CA GLU A 175 -4.36 -12.10 3.22
C GLU A 175 -2.99 -11.42 3.27
N GLN A 176 -2.72 -10.38 2.47
CA GLN A 176 -1.50 -9.59 2.60
C GLN A 176 -1.59 -8.67 3.82
N MET A 177 -2.73 -8.01 4.03
CA MET A 177 -2.90 -7.04 5.09
C MET A 177 -2.87 -7.66 6.48
N VAL A 178 -3.40 -8.89 6.67
CA VAL A 178 -3.32 -9.58 7.96
C VAL A 178 -1.87 -9.78 8.41
N VAL A 179 -0.94 -10.08 7.49
CA VAL A 179 0.48 -10.24 7.81
C VAL A 179 1.13 -8.88 8.10
N ILE A 180 0.83 -7.85 7.29
CA ILE A 180 1.31 -6.48 7.54
C ILE A 180 0.89 -6.02 8.95
N MET A 181 -0.37 -6.24 9.30
CA MET A 181 -0.94 -5.84 10.59
C MET A 181 -0.35 -6.64 11.76
N LEU A 182 -0.12 -7.95 11.58
CA LEU A 182 0.53 -8.78 12.60
C LEU A 182 1.92 -8.24 12.93
N VAL A 183 2.76 -8.05 11.91
CA VAL A 183 4.14 -7.56 12.09
C VAL A 183 4.14 -6.15 12.68
N SER A 184 3.26 -5.27 12.18
CA SER A 184 3.15 -3.88 12.67
C SER A 184 2.74 -3.84 14.14
N LEU A 185 1.73 -4.61 14.55
CA LEU A 185 1.25 -4.64 15.93
C LEU A 185 2.27 -5.24 16.90
N LEU A 186 3.01 -6.27 16.49
CA LEU A 186 4.11 -6.82 17.30
C LEU A 186 5.20 -5.78 17.55
N ILE A 187 5.53 -4.97 16.54
CA ILE A 187 6.51 -3.88 16.70
C ILE A 187 5.97 -2.75 17.56
N LEU A 188 4.71 -2.32 17.37
CA LEU A 188 4.09 -1.32 18.23
C LEU A 188 4.03 -1.80 19.69
N ALA A 189 3.74 -3.08 19.93
CA ALA A 189 3.77 -3.70 21.24
C ALA A 189 5.20 -3.69 21.84
N GLY A 190 6.22 -4.01 21.03
CA GLY A 190 7.63 -3.90 21.41
C GLY A 190 8.05 -2.47 21.76
N ILE A 191 7.61 -1.47 20.97
CA ILE A 191 7.85 -0.05 21.26
C ILE A 191 7.24 0.34 22.60
N LEU A 192 6.00 -0.08 22.89
CA LEU A 192 5.36 0.18 24.17
C LEU A 192 6.11 -0.47 25.34
N PHE A 193 6.54 -1.73 25.16
CA PHE A 193 7.32 -2.45 26.16
C PHE A 193 8.66 -1.77 26.48
N LEU A 194 9.41 -1.38 25.45
CA LEU A 194 10.68 -0.66 25.61
C LEU A 194 10.47 0.73 26.23
N SER A 195 9.35 1.38 25.90
CA SER A 195 8.96 2.68 26.47
C SER A 195 8.32 2.59 27.85
N LYS A 196 8.24 1.39 28.46
CA LYS A 196 7.59 1.13 29.77
C LYS A 196 6.13 1.61 29.83
N LYS A 197 5.44 1.63 28.68
CA LYS A 197 4.01 1.94 28.57
C LYS A 197 3.17 0.68 28.63
N ASN A 198 1.87 0.83 28.92
CA ASN A 198 0.96 -0.31 29.04
C ASN A 198 0.76 -1.00 27.68
N ILE A 199 1.30 -2.21 27.55
CA ILE A 199 1.19 -3.04 26.34
C ILE A 199 -0.22 -3.60 26.14
N LEU A 200 -1.06 -3.66 27.18
CA LEU A 200 -2.38 -4.29 27.14
C LEU A 200 -3.31 -3.66 26.08
N ILE A 201 -3.06 -2.41 25.67
CA ILE A 201 -3.82 -1.74 24.61
C ILE A 201 -3.71 -2.44 23.24
N THR A 202 -2.62 -3.18 22.98
CA THR A 202 -2.40 -3.88 21.71
C THR A 202 -2.94 -5.31 21.72
N LEU A 203 -3.12 -5.93 22.89
CA LEU A 203 -3.51 -7.34 22.98
C LEU A 203 -4.84 -7.69 22.28
N PRO A 204 -5.93 -6.89 22.44
CA PRO A 204 -7.17 -7.17 21.69
C PRO A 204 -6.97 -7.11 20.17
N HIS A 205 -6.11 -6.21 19.69
CA HIS A 205 -5.79 -6.08 18.27
C HIS A 205 -5.02 -7.33 17.79
N ILE A 206 -3.99 -7.74 18.53
CA ILE A 206 -3.21 -8.94 18.20
C ILE A 206 -4.09 -10.19 18.19
N ALA A 207 -5.00 -10.33 19.15
CA ALA A 207 -5.93 -11.46 19.22
C ALA A 207 -6.84 -11.53 17.97
N ILE A 208 -7.41 -10.40 17.53
CA ILE A 208 -8.23 -10.34 16.31
C ILE A 208 -7.41 -10.69 15.06
N VAL A 209 -6.17 -10.19 14.98
CA VAL A 209 -5.29 -10.48 13.84
C VAL A 209 -4.94 -11.96 13.77
N ILE A 210 -4.59 -12.58 14.91
CA ILE A 210 -4.32 -14.03 14.98
C ILE A 210 -5.57 -14.82 14.60
N ALA A 211 -6.74 -14.46 15.13
CA ALA A 211 -7.99 -15.12 14.77
C ALA A 211 -8.29 -15.01 13.27
N SER A 212 -8.10 -13.82 12.68
CA SER A 212 -8.27 -13.59 11.24
C SER A 212 -7.28 -14.40 10.41
N PHE A 213 -6.03 -14.50 10.86
CA PHE A 213 -4.99 -15.27 10.20
C PHE A 213 -5.32 -16.76 10.21
N VAL A 214 -5.73 -17.31 11.36
CA VAL A 214 -6.19 -18.70 11.48
C VAL A 214 -7.40 -18.95 10.59
N PHE A 215 -8.36 -18.02 10.55
CA PHE A 215 -9.54 -18.11 9.69
C PHE A 215 -9.17 -18.19 8.20
N ILE A 216 -8.21 -17.37 7.75
CA ILE A 216 -7.70 -17.40 6.38
C ILE A 216 -7.03 -18.75 6.05
N LEU A 217 -6.20 -19.26 6.96
CA LEU A 217 -5.46 -20.52 6.77
C LEU A 217 -6.35 -21.76 6.78
N THR A 218 -7.44 -21.73 7.55
CA THR A 218 -8.39 -22.86 7.70
C THR A 218 -9.57 -22.81 6.74
N CYS A 219 -9.68 -21.76 5.93
CA CYS A 219 -10.76 -21.59 4.96
C CYS A 219 -10.67 -22.62 3.82
N LYS A 220 -11.70 -23.46 3.70
CA LYS A 220 -11.81 -24.49 2.65
C LYS A 220 -11.82 -23.88 1.25
N GLY A 221 -12.51 -22.76 1.07
CA GLY A 221 -12.61 -22.07 -0.20
C GLY A 221 -11.27 -21.56 -0.72
N ASN A 222 -10.39 -21.08 0.17
CA ASN A 222 -9.03 -20.68 -0.22
C ASN A 222 -8.24 -21.88 -0.79
N ALA A 223 -8.37 -23.06 -0.18
CA ALA A 223 -7.72 -24.28 -0.66
C ALA A 223 -8.30 -24.75 -1.99
N ALA A 224 -9.64 -24.75 -2.12
CA ALA A 224 -10.32 -25.11 -3.37
C ALA A 224 -9.91 -24.18 -4.53
N ARG A 225 -9.93 -22.86 -4.29
CA ARG A 225 -9.47 -21.85 -5.25
C ARG A 225 -8.00 -22.03 -5.62
N ASN A 226 -7.13 -22.34 -4.66
CA ASN A 226 -5.70 -22.57 -4.94
C ASN A 226 -5.50 -23.74 -5.92
N VAL A 227 -6.25 -24.84 -5.76
CA VAL A 227 -6.20 -25.99 -6.68
C VAL A 227 -6.68 -25.60 -8.09
N GLN A 228 -7.78 -24.85 -8.18
CA GLN A 228 -8.32 -24.40 -9.48
C GLN A 228 -7.36 -23.43 -10.17
N GLU A 229 -6.87 -22.41 -9.44
CA GLU A 229 -5.95 -21.40 -9.96
C GLU A 229 -4.59 -22.00 -10.35
N THR A 230 -4.09 -23.01 -9.62
CA THR A 230 -2.86 -23.73 -9.99
C THR A 230 -3.00 -24.39 -11.35
N LYS A 231 -4.11 -25.12 -11.58
CA LYS A 231 -4.36 -25.78 -12.87
C LYS A 231 -4.46 -24.78 -14.02
N GLN A 232 -5.09 -23.63 -13.78
CA GLN A 232 -5.38 -22.65 -14.82
C GLN A 232 -4.20 -21.73 -15.14
N TRP A 233 -3.47 -21.26 -14.13
CA TRP A 233 -2.55 -20.12 -14.28
C TRP A 233 -1.08 -20.46 -14.10
N LEU A 234 -0.76 -21.46 -13.29
CA LEU A 234 0.63 -21.85 -13.04
C LEU A 234 0.74 -23.35 -12.70
N PRO A 235 0.65 -24.26 -13.70
CA PRO A 235 0.51 -25.70 -13.47
C PRO A 235 1.63 -26.33 -12.62
N ASN A 236 2.86 -25.81 -12.70
CA ASN A 236 4.01 -26.28 -11.93
C ASN A 236 4.10 -25.67 -10.52
N PHE A 237 3.14 -24.85 -10.08
CA PHE A 237 3.20 -24.18 -8.79
C PHE A 237 3.25 -25.15 -7.59
N SER A 238 2.59 -26.31 -7.71
CA SER A 238 2.61 -27.34 -6.67
C SER A 238 3.99 -28.00 -6.50
N SER A 239 4.82 -28.03 -7.54
CA SER A 239 6.18 -28.59 -7.47
C SER A 239 7.24 -27.59 -7.00
N TYR A 240 6.89 -26.32 -6.85
CA TYR A 240 7.81 -25.29 -6.38
C TYR A 240 8.11 -25.42 -4.90
N SER A 241 9.39 -25.34 -4.57
CA SER A 241 9.86 -25.22 -3.20
C SER A 241 9.48 -23.85 -2.61
N ILE A 242 9.67 -23.71 -1.29
CA ILE A 242 9.50 -22.41 -0.62
C ILE A 242 10.48 -21.38 -1.21
N PHE A 243 11.70 -21.79 -1.56
CA PHE A 243 12.70 -20.90 -2.16
C PHE A 243 12.29 -20.44 -3.56
N ASP A 244 11.73 -21.31 -4.38
CA ASP A 244 11.23 -20.94 -5.72
C ASP A 244 10.11 -19.90 -5.61
N LYS A 245 9.15 -20.13 -4.71
CA LYS A 245 8.04 -19.20 -4.45
C LYS A 245 8.54 -17.84 -3.95
N LEU A 246 9.48 -17.83 -3.02
CA LEU A 246 10.14 -16.61 -2.55
C LEU A 246 10.87 -15.88 -3.67
N GLN A 247 11.61 -16.61 -4.51
CA GLN A 247 12.37 -16.03 -5.61
C GLN A 247 11.47 -15.43 -6.70
N ILE A 248 10.37 -16.09 -7.04
CA ILE A 248 9.36 -15.59 -7.98
C ILE A 248 8.70 -14.32 -7.40
N GLY A 249 8.31 -14.35 -6.13
CA GLY A 249 7.78 -13.19 -5.42
C GLY A 249 8.77 -12.02 -5.39
N TYR A 250 10.03 -12.28 -5.04
CA TYR A 250 11.10 -11.30 -4.98
C TYR A 250 11.41 -10.68 -6.34
N SER A 251 11.61 -11.52 -7.36
CA SER A 251 12.00 -11.09 -8.71
C SER A 251 10.90 -10.29 -9.38
N SER A 252 9.64 -10.78 -9.31
CA SER A 252 8.49 -10.05 -9.87
C SER A 252 8.31 -8.68 -9.22
N THR A 253 8.37 -8.63 -7.89
CA THR A 253 8.15 -7.39 -7.13
C THR A 253 9.22 -6.34 -7.43
N LEU A 254 10.49 -6.71 -7.31
CA LEU A 254 11.59 -5.75 -7.44
C LEU A 254 11.88 -5.40 -8.89
N LYS A 255 11.65 -6.30 -9.85
CA LYS A 255 11.70 -5.96 -11.28
C LYS A 255 10.71 -4.84 -11.58
N ALA A 256 9.47 -4.97 -11.12
CA ALA A 256 8.46 -3.93 -11.30
C ALA A 256 8.86 -2.61 -10.63
N LEU A 257 9.39 -2.64 -9.40
CA LEU A 257 9.79 -1.40 -8.70
C LEU A 257 11.00 -0.68 -9.31
N PHE A 258 11.98 -1.41 -9.84
CA PHE A 258 13.23 -0.81 -10.33
C PHE A 258 13.27 -0.56 -11.84
N PHE A 259 12.63 -1.41 -12.63
CA PHE A 259 12.72 -1.34 -14.09
C PHE A 259 11.46 -0.79 -14.74
N GLU A 260 10.28 -0.90 -14.12
CA GLU A 260 9.07 -0.30 -14.68
C GLU A 260 8.95 1.17 -14.32
N TRP A 261 8.53 1.97 -15.30
CA TRP A 261 8.29 3.38 -15.06
C TRP A 261 7.05 3.57 -14.19
N SER A 262 7.21 4.32 -13.10
CA SER A 262 6.18 4.60 -12.11
C SER A 262 6.38 6.02 -11.57
N PRO A 263 5.40 6.91 -11.73
CA PRO A 263 5.50 8.29 -11.28
C PRO A 263 5.63 8.36 -9.75
N LEU A 264 5.02 7.40 -9.03
CA LEU A 264 5.13 7.29 -7.58
C LEU A 264 6.56 6.93 -7.15
N MET A 265 7.21 5.99 -7.85
CA MET A 265 8.61 5.65 -7.56
C MET A 265 9.56 6.82 -7.85
N LEU A 266 9.35 7.53 -8.97
CA LEU A 266 10.10 8.73 -9.28
C LEU A 266 9.93 9.80 -8.19
N ALA A 267 8.70 10.06 -7.75
CA ALA A 267 8.44 10.95 -6.64
C ALA A 267 9.16 10.51 -5.36
N PHE A 268 9.11 9.22 -5.03
CA PHE A 268 9.75 8.68 -3.84
C PHE A 268 11.28 8.89 -3.85
N VAL A 269 11.98 8.59 -4.94
CA VAL A 269 13.44 8.81 -5.02
C VAL A 269 13.81 10.29 -5.01
N LEU A 270 12.96 11.18 -5.55
CA LEU A 270 13.10 12.63 -5.42
C LEU A 270 12.92 13.11 -3.97
N LEU A 271 12.04 12.47 -3.19
CA LEU A 271 11.90 12.75 -1.76
C LEU A 271 13.15 12.32 -0.97
N ILE A 272 13.75 11.17 -1.30
CA ILE A 272 15.03 10.73 -0.70
C ILE A 272 16.13 11.78 -0.97
N LEU A 273 16.30 12.18 -2.24
CA LEU A 273 17.27 13.20 -2.61
C LEU A 273 17.01 14.52 -1.88
N THR A 274 15.76 14.97 -1.85
CA THR A 274 15.38 16.22 -1.17
C THR A 274 15.71 16.16 0.31
N ALA A 275 15.36 15.05 0.98
CA ALA A 275 15.67 14.86 2.38
C ALA A 275 17.18 14.92 2.63
N GLY A 276 17.99 14.23 1.83
CA GLY A 276 19.45 14.27 1.96
C GLY A 276 20.08 15.63 1.69
N LEU A 277 19.61 16.38 0.69
CA LEU A 277 20.13 17.71 0.37
C LEU A 277 19.80 18.77 1.42
N VAL A 278 18.61 18.69 2.00
CA VAL A 278 18.06 19.72 2.91
C VAL A 278 18.51 19.52 4.34
N LYS A 279 18.76 18.28 4.75
CA LYS A 279 19.25 17.97 6.09
C LYS A 279 20.72 18.36 6.25
N ASN A 280 21.10 18.62 7.49
CA ASN A 280 22.47 18.96 7.86
C ASN A 280 23.32 17.68 7.87
N GLY A 281 23.79 17.29 6.69
CA GLY A 281 24.70 16.16 6.47
C GLY A 281 26.00 16.58 5.79
N THR A 282 27.01 15.72 5.89
CA THR A 282 28.26 15.86 5.13
C THR A 282 28.00 15.82 3.62
N LEU A 283 28.92 16.38 2.82
CA LEU A 283 28.83 16.31 1.36
C LEU A 283 28.66 14.86 0.86
N VAL A 284 29.35 13.91 1.51
CA VAL A 284 29.25 12.47 1.22
C VAL A 284 27.81 11.96 1.40
N LYS A 285 27.13 12.28 2.52
CA LYS A 285 25.74 11.89 2.74
C LYS A 285 24.80 12.47 1.68
N LYS A 286 25.03 13.72 1.27
CA LYS A 286 24.27 14.38 0.20
C LYS A 286 24.42 13.66 -1.14
N MET A 287 25.65 13.34 -1.54
CA MET A 287 25.92 12.59 -2.77
C MET A 287 25.28 11.19 -2.72
N ILE A 288 25.42 10.50 -1.59
CA ILE A 288 24.82 9.19 -1.36
C ILE A 288 23.29 9.22 -1.53
N SER A 289 22.62 10.26 -1.02
CA SER A 289 21.16 10.39 -1.17
C SER A 289 20.67 10.52 -2.62
N GLY A 290 21.56 10.87 -3.56
CA GLY A 290 21.27 10.95 -4.98
C GLY A 290 21.38 9.62 -5.73
N ILE A 291 22.00 8.60 -5.13
CA ILE A 291 22.20 7.29 -5.75
C ILE A 291 20.86 6.67 -6.21
N PRO A 292 19.79 6.61 -5.38
CA PRO A 292 18.53 5.97 -5.80
C PRO A 292 17.89 6.64 -7.02
N LEU A 293 17.99 7.97 -7.15
CA LEU A 293 17.47 8.68 -8.31
C LEU A 293 18.23 8.29 -9.58
N LEU A 294 19.56 8.31 -9.54
CA LEU A 294 20.39 7.91 -10.68
C LEU A 294 20.13 6.45 -11.06
N THR A 295 20.09 5.55 -10.07
CA THR A 295 19.75 4.14 -10.27
C THR A 295 18.39 3.99 -10.94
N TYR A 296 17.35 4.67 -10.45
CA TYR A 296 16.00 4.59 -11.03
C TYR A 296 15.95 5.06 -12.49
N LEU A 297 16.57 6.20 -12.79
CA LEU A 297 16.59 6.77 -14.14
C LEU A 297 17.35 5.89 -15.13
N ILE A 298 18.41 5.20 -14.69
CA ILE A 298 19.16 4.25 -15.50
C ILE A 298 18.36 2.96 -15.68
N CYS A 299 17.97 2.29 -14.59
CA CYS A 299 17.31 0.97 -14.63
C CYS A 299 16.03 0.98 -15.46
N THR A 300 15.21 2.03 -15.38
CA THR A 300 13.98 2.13 -16.17
C THR A 300 14.20 2.11 -17.69
N ARG A 301 15.42 2.41 -18.18
CA ARG A 301 15.79 2.31 -19.60
C ARG A 301 16.09 0.88 -20.05
N PHE A 302 16.38 -0.02 -19.12
CA PHE A 302 16.72 -1.41 -19.39
C PHE A 302 15.54 -2.37 -19.25
N ASN A 303 14.31 -1.87 -19.01
CA ASN A 303 13.13 -2.70 -18.79
C ASN A 303 12.94 -3.77 -19.89
N THR A 304 12.98 -3.36 -21.15
CA THR A 304 12.82 -4.27 -22.31
C THR A 304 13.90 -5.35 -22.35
N ILE A 305 15.15 -5.00 -22.02
CA ILE A 305 16.26 -5.97 -21.99
C ILE A 305 16.05 -6.98 -20.86
N ILE A 306 15.61 -6.53 -19.68
CA ILE A 306 15.30 -7.42 -18.56
C ILE A 306 14.17 -8.38 -18.92
N ASP A 307 13.08 -7.89 -19.52
CA ASP A 307 11.94 -8.72 -19.93
C ASP A 307 12.32 -9.76 -20.99
N GLN A 308 13.22 -9.42 -21.92
CA GLN A 308 13.73 -10.36 -22.93
C GLN A 308 14.70 -11.39 -22.36
N THR A 309 15.46 -11.02 -21.34
CA THR A 309 16.50 -11.89 -20.75
C THR A 309 15.91 -12.86 -19.72
N TYR A 310 14.92 -12.42 -18.95
CA TYR A 310 14.38 -13.14 -17.81
C TYR A 310 12.88 -13.41 -17.97
N ASP A 311 12.55 -14.61 -18.43
CA ASP A 311 11.17 -15.10 -18.56
C ASP A 311 10.61 -15.51 -17.18
N ILE A 312 10.42 -14.53 -16.30
CA ILE A 312 9.86 -14.74 -14.96
C ILE A 312 8.38 -15.13 -15.02
N ALA A 313 7.65 -14.66 -16.05
CA ALA A 313 6.22 -14.89 -16.21
C ALA A 313 5.87 -16.38 -16.41
N SER A 314 6.76 -17.18 -17.01
CA SER A 314 6.60 -18.64 -17.09
C SER A 314 6.87 -19.37 -15.76
N GLY A 315 7.21 -18.65 -14.70
CA GLY A 315 7.53 -19.21 -13.39
C GLY A 315 8.97 -19.73 -13.25
N LYS A 316 9.86 -19.41 -14.20
CA LYS A 316 11.28 -19.74 -14.10
C LYS A 316 11.98 -18.85 -13.08
N THR A 317 12.96 -19.44 -12.40
CA THR A 317 13.80 -18.79 -11.40
C THR A 317 15.18 -18.46 -11.97
N TYR A 318 15.71 -17.28 -11.62
CA TYR A 318 16.99 -16.80 -12.13
C TYR A 318 17.83 -16.21 -11.00
N MET A 319 18.90 -16.91 -10.58
CA MET A 319 19.77 -16.44 -9.50
C MET A 319 20.52 -15.15 -9.86
N SER A 320 20.92 -15.00 -11.13
CA SER A 320 21.57 -13.77 -11.61
C SER A 320 20.66 -12.54 -11.46
N LEU A 321 19.36 -12.69 -11.73
CA LEU A 321 18.39 -11.62 -11.52
C LEU A 321 18.24 -11.29 -10.02
N VAL A 322 18.19 -12.30 -9.14
CA VAL A 322 18.14 -12.07 -7.68
C VAL A 322 19.35 -11.28 -7.19
N VAL A 323 20.55 -11.64 -7.64
CA VAL A 323 21.78 -10.93 -7.27
C VAL A 323 21.74 -9.49 -7.76
N LEU A 324 21.33 -9.25 -9.01
CA LEU A 324 21.15 -7.91 -9.57
C LEU A 324 20.17 -7.07 -8.72
N LEU A 325 18.97 -7.60 -8.49
CA LEU A 325 17.92 -6.92 -7.72
C LEU A 325 18.35 -6.65 -6.28
N THR A 326 19.07 -7.57 -5.65
CA THR A 326 19.63 -7.39 -4.30
C THR A 326 20.66 -6.25 -4.27
N GLY A 327 21.52 -6.16 -5.29
CA GLY A 327 22.43 -5.02 -5.47
C GLY A 327 21.68 -3.69 -5.57
N LEU A 328 20.58 -3.64 -6.33
CA LEU A 328 19.74 -2.44 -6.44
C LEU A 328 19.06 -2.08 -5.12
N VAL A 329 18.56 -3.06 -4.36
CA VAL A 329 18.04 -2.84 -3.00
C VAL A 329 19.10 -2.20 -2.11
N PHE A 330 20.34 -2.71 -2.15
CA PHE A 330 21.44 -2.16 -1.36
C PHE A 330 21.73 -0.69 -1.69
N LEU A 331 21.69 -0.30 -2.97
CA LEU A 331 21.84 1.10 -3.40
C LEU A 331 20.74 2.00 -2.82
N TYR A 332 19.50 1.51 -2.77
CA TYR A 332 18.38 2.23 -2.16
C TYR A 332 18.55 2.38 -0.64
N VAL A 333 18.96 1.31 0.05
CA VAL A 333 19.23 1.34 1.49
C VAL A 333 20.34 2.34 1.82
N ILE A 334 21.43 2.36 1.04
CA ILE A 334 22.50 3.34 1.19
C ILE A 334 21.98 4.77 0.96
N GLY A 335 21.16 5.00 -0.07
CA GLY A 335 20.55 6.31 -0.30
C GLY A 335 19.68 6.80 0.85
N ILE A 336 18.88 5.90 1.45
CA ILE A 336 18.06 6.21 2.63
C ILE A 336 18.94 6.53 3.84
N PHE A 337 20.05 5.80 4.02
CA PHE A 337 21.04 6.12 5.05
C PHE A 337 21.62 7.53 4.87
N GLY A 338 21.96 7.92 3.64
CA GLY A 338 22.40 9.28 3.31
C GLY A 338 21.34 10.35 3.58
N ALA A 339 20.06 10.01 3.38
CA ALA A 339 18.92 10.88 3.63
C ALA A 339 18.47 10.96 5.10
N SER A 340 18.99 10.09 5.97
CA SER A 340 18.56 9.99 7.38
C SER A 340 19.51 10.74 8.33
N ASN A 341 18.93 11.45 9.31
CA ASN A 341 19.70 12.18 10.31
C ASN A 341 20.20 11.27 11.43
N ASN A 342 19.40 10.28 11.81
CA ASN A 342 19.69 9.38 12.93
C ASN A 342 19.29 7.93 12.60
N PRO A 343 19.76 6.94 13.39
CA PRO A 343 19.47 5.53 13.14
C PRO A 343 17.99 5.17 13.22
N LEU A 344 17.21 5.81 14.11
CA LEU A 344 15.78 5.55 14.24
C LEU A 344 15.01 5.95 13.00
N GLU A 345 15.36 7.10 12.40
CA GLU A 345 14.79 7.52 11.13
C GLU A 345 15.08 6.51 10.02
N PHE A 346 16.35 6.13 9.87
CA PHE A 346 16.77 5.14 8.88
C PHE A 346 16.03 3.81 9.05
N LEU A 347 15.94 3.31 10.29
CA LEU A 347 15.25 2.06 10.61
C LEU A 347 13.75 2.14 10.33
N ALA A 348 13.09 3.25 10.68
CA ALA A 348 11.65 3.42 10.44
C ALA A 348 11.31 3.42 8.94
N VAL A 349 12.07 4.15 8.13
CA VAL A 349 11.89 4.19 6.66
C VAL A 349 12.15 2.82 6.05
N THR A 350 13.27 2.19 6.42
CA THR A 350 13.65 0.87 5.91
C THR A 350 12.62 -0.19 6.30
N PHE A 351 12.10 -0.13 7.53
CA PHE A 351 11.06 -1.03 8.01
C PHE A 351 9.75 -0.90 7.21
N LEU A 352 9.27 0.32 6.98
CA LEU A 352 8.08 0.56 6.15
C LEU A 352 8.25 0.02 4.73
N LEU A 353 9.44 0.17 4.14
CA LEU A 353 9.75 -0.41 2.82
C LEU A 353 9.80 -1.94 2.85
N ILE A 354 10.38 -2.55 3.88
CA ILE A 354 10.41 -4.01 4.04
C ILE A 354 8.99 -4.55 4.17
N LEU A 355 8.12 -3.91 4.97
CA LEU A 355 6.69 -4.27 5.04
C LEU A 355 6.02 -4.15 3.67
N GLY A 356 6.27 -3.05 2.96
CA GLY A 356 5.67 -2.78 1.65
C GLY A 356 6.08 -3.80 0.60
N VAL A 357 7.39 -3.99 0.42
CA VAL A 357 7.94 -4.96 -0.55
C VAL A 357 7.58 -6.37 -0.14
N GLY A 358 7.69 -6.70 1.16
CA GLY A 358 7.32 -8.00 1.72
C GLY A 358 5.86 -8.36 1.43
N SER A 359 4.94 -7.38 1.51
CA SER A 359 3.53 -7.61 1.19
C SER A 359 3.28 -8.16 -0.21
N ARG A 360 4.07 -7.71 -1.19
CA ARG A 360 3.96 -8.17 -2.56
C ARG A 360 4.79 -9.43 -2.84
N ILE A 361 5.92 -9.61 -2.16
CA ILE A 361 6.71 -10.86 -2.23
C ILE A 361 5.87 -12.05 -1.79
N MET A 362 4.97 -11.89 -0.80
CA MET A 362 4.06 -12.95 -0.37
C MET A 362 3.17 -13.50 -1.49
N MET A 363 2.91 -12.73 -2.56
CA MET A 363 2.18 -13.26 -3.73
C MET A 363 2.94 -14.35 -4.48
N GLY A 364 4.25 -14.51 -4.22
CA GLY A 364 5.02 -15.69 -4.66
C GLY A 364 4.46 -17.01 -4.12
N PHE A 365 3.70 -16.98 -3.03
CA PHE A 365 2.96 -18.12 -2.47
C PHE A 365 1.55 -18.29 -3.04
N SER A 366 1.23 -17.60 -4.14
CA SER A 366 -0.04 -17.74 -4.85
C SER A 366 0.18 -18.09 -6.33
N PRO A 367 -0.57 -19.06 -6.88
CA PRO A 367 -0.47 -19.42 -8.29
C PRO A 367 -0.94 -18.31 -9.24
N THR A 368 -1.60 -17.26 -8.74
CA THR A 368 -2.12 -16.14 -9.53
C THR A 368 -1.22 -14.90 -9.51
N ILE A 369 0.06 -15.03 -9.14
CA ILE A 369 0.99 -13.90 -9.04
C ILE A 369 1.01 -13.02 -10.31
N TRP A 370 0.85 -13.61 -11.51
CA TRP A 370 0.90 -12.92 -12.80
C TRP A 370 -0.46 -12.37 -13.24
N VAL A 371 -1.54 -13.07 -12.88
CA VAL A 371 -2.92 -12.79 -13.37
C VAL A 371 -3.66 -11.84 -12.43
N SER A 372 -3.28 -11.83 -11.15
CA SER A 372 -3.77 -10.86 -10.18
C SER A 372 -3.32 -9.43 -10.48
N GLY A 373 -2.50 -9.21 -11.50
CA GLY A 373 -2.20 -7.90 -12.06
C GLY A 373 -1.56 -6.92 -11.08
N SER A 374 -1.58 -5.65 -11.45
CA SER A 374 -0.92 -4.55 -10.73
C SER A 374 -1.59 -4.21 -9.39
N ARG A 375 -2.89 -4.52 -9.21
CA ARG A 375 -3.64 -4.25 -7.94
C ARG A 375 -2.97 -4.82 -6.69
N THR A 376 -2.26 -5.93 -6.84
CA THR A 376 -1.52 -6.58 -5.75
C THR A 376 -0.37 -5.74 -5.18
N TYR A 377 0.10 -4.71 -5.89
CA TYR A 377 1.15 -3.79 -5.44
C TYR A 377 0.61 -2.61 -4.61
N TYR A 378 -0.71 -2.48 -4.45
CA TYR A 378 -1.32 -1.31 -3.82
C TYR A 378 -0.76 -1.05 -2.41
N PHE A 379 -0.65 -2.09 -1.57
CA PHE A 379 -0.09 -1.92 -0.22
C PHE A 379 1.40 -1.53 -0.24
N THR A 380 2.18 -2.10 -1.17
CA THR A 380 3.57 -1.70 -1.40
C THR A 380 3.68 -0.21 -1.73
N TYR A 381 2.84 0.29 -2.63
CA TYR A 381 2.86 1.68 -3.08
C TYR A 381 2.45 2.64 -1.95
N VAL A 382 1.42 2.28 -1.17
CA VAL A 382 1.04 3.07 0.00
C VAL A 382 2.14 3.08 1.06
N LEU A 383 2.82 1.96 1.32
CA LEU A 383 3.92 1.92 2.29
C LEU A 383 5.16 2.67 1.81
N ILE A 384 5.45 2.70 0.51
CA ILE A 384 6.45 3.59 -0.10
C ILE A 384 6.05 5.07 0.09
N MET A 385 4.78 5.40 -0.12
CA MET A 385 4.25 6.73 0.17
C MET A 385 4.42 7.10 1.65
N MET A 386 4.07 6.20 2.57
CA MET A 386 4.25 6.41 4.01
C MET A 386 5.72 6.66 4.37
N SER A 387 6.66 5.92 3.76
CA SER A 387 8.10 6.15 3.90
C SER A 387 8.51 7.55 3.45
N GLY A 388 8.00 8.01 2.30
CA GLY A 388 8.25 9.36 1.80
C GLY A 388 7.69 10.45 2.72
N VAL A 389 6.45 10.28 3.19
CA VAL A 389 5.81 11.20 4.15
C VAL A 389 6.61 11.26 5.46
N TYR A 390 7.06 10.11 5.98
CA TYR A 390 7.87 10.05 7.18
C TYR A 390 9.21 10.78 6.99
N LEU A 391 9.96 10.53 5.91
CA LEU A 391 11.22 11.22 5.61
C LEU A 391 11.08 12.76 5.61
N ILE A 392 10.00 13.25 4.99
CA ILE A 392 9.74 14.70 4.91
C ILE A 392 9.29 15.27 6.26
N SER A 393 8.59 14.47 7.08
CA SER A 393 8.18 14.88 8.43
C SER A 393 9.35 15.15 9.37
N GLN A 394 10.53 14.60 9.07
CA GLN A 394 11.78 14.75 9.83
C GLN A 394 12.69 15.90 9.33
N LEU A 395 12.18 16.77 8.44
CA LEU A 395 12.97 17.90 7.93
C LEU A 395 13.10 19.03 8.98
N PRO A 396 14.26 19.71 9.05
CA PRO A 396 14.47 20.85 9.96
C PRO A 396 13.54 22.02 9.70
N GLU A 397 13.22 22.82 10.74
CA GLU A 397 12.29 23.95 10.64
C GLU A 397 12.78 25.14 9.80
N ASN A 398 14.09 25.33 9.69
CA ASN A 398 14.65 26.52 9.05
C ASN A 398 14.62 26.47 7.51
N ASN A 399 14.61 25.28 6.90
CA ASN A 399 14.65 25.11 5.43
C ASN A 399 13.26 24.93 4.80
N GLN A 400 12.22 25.18 5.59
CA GLN A 400 10.86 24.75 5.34
C GLN A 400 10.18 25.38 4.12
N SER A 401 10.35 26.69 3.91
CA SER A 401 9.68 27.40 2.80
C SER A 401 10.30 27.07 1.44
N ARG A 402 11.64 27.05 1.35
CA ARG A 402 12.36 26.75 0.10
C ARG A 402 12.13 25.31 -0.34
N THR A 403 12.29 24.36 0.58
CA THR A 403 12.07 22.93 0.29
C THR A 403 10.64 22.65 -0.12
N PHE A 404 9.67 23.30 0.52
CA PHE A 404 8.27 23.15 0.16
C PHE A 404 7.98 23.60 -1.28
N LYS A 405 8.55 24.72 -1.73
CA LYS A 405 8.43 25.18 -3.13
C LYS A 405 9.02 24.17 -4.12
N VAL A 406 10.19 23.60 -3.81
CA VAL A 406 10.83 22.57 -4.65
C VAL A 406 9.95 21.33 -4.76
N LEU A 407 9.43 20.84 -3.63
CA LEU A 407 8.52 19.69 -3.60
C LEU A 407 7.26 19.96 -4.42
N CYS A 408 6.61 21.13 -4.25
CA CYS A 408 5.46 21.50 -5.07
C CYS A 408 5.80 21.53 -6.57
N GLY A 409 6.99 22.02 -6.92
CA GLY A 409 7.50 21.99 -8.29
C GLY A 409 7.59 20.57 -8.85
N TYR A 410 8.10 19.60 -8.07
CA TYR A 410 8.15 18.20 -8.50
C TYR A 410 6.77 17.62 -8.80
N PHE A 411 5.81 17.80 -7.88
CA PHE A 411 4.45 17.28 -8.08
C PHE A 411 3.75 17.98 -9.25
N LEU A 412 3.99 19.27 -9.47
CA LEU A 412 3.46 19.98 -10.63
C LEU A 412 4.02 19.42 -11.95
N VAL A 413 5.34 19.20 -12.03
CA VAL A 413 5.98 18.61 -13.21
C VAL A 413 5.47 17.19 -13.45
N LEU A 414 5.33 16.38 -12.40
CA LEU A 414 4.77 15.03 -12.52
C LEU A 414 3.32 15.04 -13.00
N ALA A 415 2.51 15.96 -12.49
CA ALA A 415 1.13 16.14 -12.95
C ALA A 415 1.08 16.51 -14.45
N LEU A 416 1.92 17.45 -14.89
CA LEU A 416 2.02 17.84 -16.29
C LEU A 416 2.50 16.68 -17.18
N LEU A 417 3.51 15.92 -16.75
CA LEU A 417 3.98 14.74 -17.46
C LEU A 417 2.89 13.67 -17.61
N LEU A 418 2.12 13.43 -16.55
CA LEU A 418 0.99 12.51 -16.58
C LEU A 418 -0.07 12.98 -17.57
N ILE A 419 -0.46 14.26 -17.51
CA ILE A 419 -1.41 14.83 -18.47
C ILE A 419 -0.90 14.63 -19.91
N MET A 420 0.36 14.97 -20.18
CA MET A 420 0.96 14.80 -21.51
C MET A 420 0.96 13.35 -22.00
N MET A 421 1.22 12.39 -21.11
CA MET A 421 1.19 10.96 -21.44
C MET A 421 -0.23 10.49 -21.76
N TYR A 422 -1.23 10.94 -21.01
CA TYR A 422 -2.63 10.59 -21.25
C TYR A 422 -3.22 11.30 -22.48
N THR A 423 -2.80 12.54 -22.80
CA THR A 423 -3.24 13.24 -24.02
C THR A 423 -2.65 12.67 -25.31
N LYS A 424 -1.59 11.86 -25.24
CA LYS A 424 -1.06 11.13 -26.41
C LYS A 424 -1.81 9.82 -26.70
N ILE A 425 -2.74 9.43 -25.84
CA ILE A 425 -3.53 8.18 -25.92
C ILE A 425 -4.99 8.47 -26.34
N LEU A 426 -5.39 9.76 -26.39
CA LEU A 426 -6.59 10.24 -27.08
C LEU A 426 -6.19 10.74 -28.49
#